data_AF-N1PEX2-F1
#
_entry.id   AF-N1PEX2-F1
#
_cell.length_a   1.000
_cell.length_b   1.000
_cell.length_c   1.000
_cell.angle_alpha   90.00
_cell.angle_beta   90.00
_cell.angle_gamma   90.00
#
_symmetry.space_group_name_H-M   'P 1'
#
loop_
_entity.id
_entity.type
_entity.pdbx_description
1 polymer ?
#
loop_
_entity_poly.entity_id
_entity_poly.type
_entity_poly.pdbx_seq_one_letter_code
_entity_poly.pdbx_strand_id
1 'polypeptide(L)'
;SRFLKLPAEIRNVIYADLFQDQEERIRPDYTLPGFLTSCKQIYTEAIGLFYNLTTFRCLDEDSTVSWLTNLPKPHLDLVPEVRYDTRWIVFIRPMIPVPGVECWLFQGLLKRLGQRGFDVNQLGQKVGADGEPTGEGKVKISYYGRAIGGSGVVWTDKPGLVEDV
;
A
#
# COMPACT_ATOMS: atom_id res chain seq x y z
N SER A 1 -3.67 -4.84 -31.61
CA SER A 1 -2.34 -4.58 -31.00
C SER A 1 -1.37 -5.69 -31.37
N ARG A 2 -0.08 -5.40 -31.65
CA ARG A 2 0.96 -6.44 -31.87
C ARG A 2 1.32 -7.16 -30.56
N PHE A 3 1.22 -6.47 -29.43
CA PHE A 3 1.48 -7.02 -28.09
C PHE A 3 0.56 -8.21 -27.76
N LEU A 4 -0.74 -8.11 -28.07
CA LEU A 4 -1.70 -9.19 -27.82
C LEU A 4 -1.51 -10.43 -28.71
N LYS A 5 -0.63 -10.37 -29.71
CA LYS A 5 -0.27 -11.53 -30.55
C LYS A 5 0.87 -12.36 -29.94
N LEU A 6 1.56 -11.86 -28.91
CA LEU A 6 2.57 -12.62 -28.18
C LEU A 6 1.90 -13.78 -27.44
N PRO A 7 2.60 -14.89 -27.16
CA PRO A 7 2.11 -15.92 -26.23
C PRO A 7 1.82 -15.34 -24.83
N ALA A 8 0.90 -15.96 -24.09
CA ALA A 8 0.47 -15.47 -22.78
C ALA A 8 1.62 -15.45 -21.77
N GLU A 9 2.52 -16.43 -21.85
CA GLU A 9 3.71 -16.57 -21.02
C GLU A 9 4.62 -15.35 -21.16
N ILE A 10 4.84 -14.90 -22.41
CA ILE A 10 5.66 -13.72 -22.69
C ILE A 10 4.98 -12.45 -22.18
N ARG A 11 3.65 -12.34 -22.33
CA ARG A 11 2.90 -11.19 -21.79
C ARG A 11 2.99 -11.13 -20.27
N ASN A 12 2.89 -12.26 -19.58
CA ASN A 12 3.00 -12.35 -18.12
C ASN A 12 4.38 -11.92 -17.62
N VAL A 13 5.46 -12.31 -18.32
CA VAL A 13 6.81 -11.83 -18.00
C VAL A 13 6.90 -10.31 -18.14
N ILE A 14 6.33 -9.75 -19.21
CA ILE A 14 6.32 -8.29 -19.42
C ILE A 14 5.49 -7.59 -18.33
N TYR A 15 4.33 -8.13 -17.95
CA TYR A 15 3.53 -7.56 -16.87
C TYR A 15 4.26 -7.60 -15.53
N ALA A 16 4.94 -8.71 -15.22
CA ALA A 16 5.70 -8.86 -13.99
C ALA A 16 6.84 -7.83 -13.92
N ASP A 17 7.63 -7.71 -14.98
CA ASP A 17 8.71 -6.72 -15.10
C ASP A 17 8.17 -5.27 -15.02
N LEU A 18 7.01 -5.01 -15.64
CA LEU A 18 6.38 -3.68 -15.62
C LEU A 18 5.97 -3.23 -14.21
N PHE A 19 5.45 -4.15 -13.39
CA PHE A 19 4.96 -3.83 -12.04
C PHE A 19 6.00 -4.06 -10.95
N GLN A 20 7.09 -4.77 -11.27
CA GLN A 20 8.18 -4.98 -10.34
C GLN A 20 8.76 -3.63 -9.91
N ASP A 21 8.93 -3.47 -8.59
CA ASP A 21 9.46 -2.26 -7.96
C ASP A 21 8.65 -0.97 -8.22
N GLN A 22 7.42 -1.07 -8.72
CA GLN A 22 6.53 0.09 -8.82
C GLN A 22 5.96 0.48 -7.45
N GLU A 23 5.95 1.80 -7.23
CA GLU A 23 5.26 2.43 -6.12
C GLU A 23 4.08 3.24 -6.66
N GLU A 24 2.87 2.78 -6.37
CA GLU A 24 1.64 3.49 -6.74
C GLU A 24 1.17 4.40 -5.63
N ARG A 25 0.78 5.62 -5.99
CA ARG A 25 0.40 6.65 -5.02
C ARG A 25 -1.12 6.73 -4.90
N ILE A 26 -1.64 6.35 -3.74
CA ILE A 26 -3.05 6.50 -3.40
C ILE A 26 -3.28 7.93 -2.89
N ARG A 27 -4.07 8.68 -3.67
CA ARG A 27 -4.37 10.11 -3.51
C ARG A 27 -5.80 10.38 -4.04
N PRO A 28 -6.39 11.57 -3.82
CA PRO A 28 -7.80 11.81 -4.14
C PRO A 28 -8.20 11.57 -5.61
N ASP A 29 -7.26 11.77 -6.53
CA ASP A 29 -7.41 11.55 -7.99
C ASP A 29 -6.88 10.20 -8.45
N TYR A 30 -6.67 9.24 -7.54
CA TYR A 30 -6.12 7.93 -7.89
C TYR A 30 -7.03 7.21 -8.89
N THR A 31 -6.39 6.70 -9.94
CA THR A 31 -7.01 5.87 -10.98
C THR A 31 -6.05 4.73 -11.30
N LEU A 32 -6.59 3.63 -11.82
CA LEU A 32 -5.75 2.52 -12.26
C LEU A 32 -4.75 3.00 -13.34
N PRO A 33 -3.53 2.45 -13.37
CA PRO A 33 -2.56 2.72 -14.42
C PRO A 33 -3.18 2.61 -15.81
N GLY A 34 -2.86 3.56 -16.69
CA GLY A 34 -3.41 3.63 -18.04
C GLY A 34 -3.28 2.31 -18.81
N PHE A 35 -2.19 1.57 -18.57
CA PHE A 35 -1.96 0.24 -19.12
C PHE A 35 -3.08 -0.76 -18.79
N LEU A 36 -3.50 -0.84 -17.54
CA LEU A 36 -4.59 -1.73 -17.10
C LEU A 36 -5.95 -1.29 -17.65
N THR A 37 -6.12 0.00 -17.95
CA THR A 37 -7.35 0.52 -18.55
C THR A 37 -7.37 0.44 -20.08
N SER A 38 -6.26 0.04 -20.72
CA SER A 38 -6.12 0.09 -22.18
C SER A 38 -7.00 -0.91 -22.92
N CYS A 39 -7.16 -2.13 -22.41
CA CYS A 39 -8.10 -3.12 -22.94
C CYS A 39 -8.47 -4.19 -21.90
N LYS A 40 -9.63 -4.84 -22.11
CA LYS A 40 -10.16 -5.88 -21.21
C LYS A 40 -9.22 -7.08 -21.06
N GLN A 41 -8.52 -7.47 -22.12
CA GLN A 41 -7.62 -8.61 -22.07
C GLN A 41 -6.41 -8.33 -21.17
N ILE A 42 -5.76 -7.16 -21.33
CA ILE A 42 -4.65 -6.76 -20.46
C ILE A 42 -5.14 -6.65 -19.02
N TYR A 43 -6.30 -6.04 -18.79
CA TYR A 43 -6.87 -5.96 -17.44
C TYR A 43 -6.98 -7.33 -16.78
N THR A 44 -7.64 -8.30 -17.42
CA THR A 44 -7.87 -9.62 -16.84
C THR A 44 -6.58 -10.39 -16.59
N GLU A 45 -5.58 -10.26 -17.45
CA GLU A 45 -4.30 -10.96 -17.32
C GLU A 45 -3.37 -10.31 -16.28
N ALA A 46 -3.38 -8.98 -16.18
CA ALA A 46 -2.35 -8.23 -15.49
C ALA A 46 -2.80 -7.68 -14.12
N ILE A 47 -4.10 -7.57 -13.83
CA ILE A 47 -4.60 -6.95 -12.59
C ILE A 47 -4.13 -7.67 -11.31
N GLY A 48 -4.04 -9.01 -11.36
CA GLY A 48 -3.53 -9.79 -10.24
C GLY A 48 -2.04 -9.53 -9.99
N LEU A 49 -1.23 -9.47 -11.05
CA LEU A 49 0.19 -9.13 -10.97
C LEU A 49 0.41 -7.71 -10.46
N PHE A 50 -0.42 -6.76 -10.89
CA PHE A 50 -0.39 -5.39 -10.41
C PHE A 50 -0.54 -5.32 -8.88
N TYR A 51 -1.62 -5.87 -8.32
CA TYR A 51 -1.81 -5.83 -6.86
C TYR A 51 -0.77 -6.63 -6.09
N ASN A 52 -0.25 -7.70 -6.67
CA ASN A 52 0.74 -8.57 -6.02
C ASN A 52 2.17 -8.01 -6.00
N LEU A 53 2.55 -7.24 -7.02
CA LEU A 53 3.94 -6.78 -7.19
C LEU A 53 4.13 -5.29 -6.86
N THR A 54 3.03 -4.53 -6.80
CA THR A 54 3.08 -3.08 -6.55
C THR A 54 3.04 -2.78 -5.05
N THR A 55 3.88 -1.84 -4.62
CA THR A 55 3.78 -1.24 -3.28
C THR A 55 2.85 -0.02 -3.35
N PHE A 56 1.86 0.05 -2.47
CA PHE A 56 0.90 1.17 -2.47
C PHE A 56 1.25 2.19 -1.40
N ARG A 57 1.61 3.41 -1.82
CA ARG A 57 1.90 4.53 -0.93
C ARG A 57 0.71 5.47 -0.81
N CYS A 58 0.13 5.47 0.38
CA CYS A 58 -1.02 6.22 0.79
C CYS A 58 -0.63 7.61 1.30
N LEU A 59 -1.07 8.65 0.59
CA LEU A 59 -0.68 10.04 0.85
C LEU A 59 -1.78 10.87 1.51
N ASP A 60 -2.98 10.31 1.66
CA ASP A 60 -4.14 10.98 2.22
C ASP A 60 -5.06 9.96 2.91
N GLU A 61 -5.59 10.32 4.08
CA GLU A 61 -6.42 9.43 4.90
C GLU A 61 -7.74 9.06 4.20
N ASP A 62 -8.46 10.04 3.65
CA ASP A 62 -9.76 9.83 3.03
C ASP A 62 -9.66 8.92 1.81
N SER A 63 -8.65 9.19 0.98
CA SER A 63 -8.33 8.38 -0.20
C SER A 63 -7.93 6.96 0.17
N THR A 64 -7.17 6.79 1.26
CA THR A 64 -6.73 5.48 1.74
C THR A 64 -7.90 4.65 2.26
N VAL A 65 -8.74 5.24 3.11
CA VAL A 65 -9.94 4.57 3.64
C VAL A 65 -10.86 4.19 2.49
N SER A 66 -11.11 5.12 1.55
CA SER A 66 -11.93 4.85 0.37
C SER A 66 -11.36 3.73 -0.49
N TRP A 67 -10.07 3.76 -0.79
CA TRP A 67 -9.42 2.74 -1.62
C TRP A 67 -9.48 1.36 -0.96
N LEU A 68 -9.05 1.22 0.30
CA LEU A 68 -9.04 -0.06 1.00
C LEU A 68 -10.44 -0.64 1.17
N THR A 69 -11.43 0.18 1.50
CA THR A 69 -12.81 -0.30 1.74
C THR A 69 -13.57 -0.66 0.47
N ASN A 70 -13.18 -0.09 -0.69
CA ASN A 70 -13.80 -0.40 -1.97
C ASN A 70 -13.00 -1.42 -2.80
N LEU A 71 -11.79 -1.80 -2.37
CA LEU A 71 -10.98 -2.77 -3.08
C LEU A 71 -11.60 -4.18 -2.96
N PRO A 72 -11.85 -4.89 -4.07
CA PRO A 72 -12.38 -6.25 -4.00
C PRO A 72 -11.45 -7.16 -3.18
N LYS A 73 -12.04 -8.02 -2.35
CA LYS A 73 -11.28 -8.94 -1.48
C LYS A 73 -10.19 -9.74 -2.22
N PRO A 74 -10.42 -10.32 -3.41
CA PRO A 74 -9.37 -11.03 -4.14
C PRO A 74 -8.16 -10.17 -4.50
N HIS A 75 -8.34 -8.87 -4.74
CA HIS A 75 -7.24 -7.95 -5.01
C HIS A 75 -6.56 -7.51 -3.72
N LEU A 76 -7.33 -7.24 -2.67
CA LEU A 76 -6.82 -6.88 -1.35
C LEU A 76 -5.93 -7.98 -0.76
N ASP A 77 -6.33 -9.24 -0.93
CA ASP A 77 -5.56 -10.38 -0.43
C ASP A 77 -4.18 -10.47 -1.12
N LEU A 78 -4.08 -10.03 -2.38
CA LEU A 78 -2.84 -9.95 -3.15
C LEU A 78 -1.93 -8.79 -2.75
N VAL A 79 -2.46 -7.72 -2.14
CA VAL A 79 -1.65 -6.56 -1.77
C VAL A 79 -0.57 -6.99 -0.76
N PRO A 80 0.73 -6.86 -1.10
CA PRO A 80 1.81 -7.28 -0.22
C PRO A 80 2.05 -6.26 0.91
N GLU A 81 1.94 -4.96 0.59
CA GLU A 81 2.28 -3.86 1.48
C GLU A 81 1.51 -2.59 1.13
N VAL A 82 1.05 -1.88 2.17
CA VAL A 82 0.43 -0.55 2.11
C VAL A 82 1.23 0.39 3.00
N ARG A 83 1.79 1.44 2.41
CA ARG A 83 2.62 2.45 3.06
C ARG A 83 1.81 3.71 3.33
N TYR A 84 1.37 3.89 4.57
CA TYR A 84 0.72 5.12 5.01
C TYR A 84 1.75 6.20 5.34
N ASP A 85 1.93 7.15 4.42
CA ASP A 85 2.95 8.19 4.51
C ASP A 85 2.48 9.36 5.39
N THR A 86 2.54 9.12 6.70
CA THR A 86 2.27 10.11 7.74
C THR A 86 3.11 11.37 7.57
N ARG A 87 4.34 11.29 7.07
CA ARG A 87 5.20 12.48 6.87
C ARG A 87 4.65 13.37 5.77
N TRP A 88 4.23 12.78 4.65
CA TRP A 88 3.57 13.54 3.58
C TRP A 88 2.29 14.18 4.10
N ILE A 89 1.49 13.44 4.86
CA ILE A 89 0.24 13.95 5.45
C ILE A 89 0.49 15.15 6.38
N VAL A 90 1.50 15.05 7.27
CA VAL A 90 1.92 16.15 8.15
C VAL A 90 2.46 17.35 7.35
N PHE A 91 3.15 17.10 6.23
CA PHE A 91 3.67 18.17 5.39
C PHE A 91 2.54 18.95 4.67
N ILE A 92 1.53 18.26 4.16
CA ILE A 92 0.45 18.90 3.39
C ILE A 92 -0.69 19.43 4.26
N ARG A 93 -0.88 18.91 5.47
CA ARG A 93 -1.88 19.41 6.43
C ARG A 93 -1.16 20.29 7.44
N PRO A 94 -1.53 21.58 7.61
CA PRO A 94 -0.90 22.49 8.56
C PRO A 94 -1.31 22.10 10.00
N MET A 95 -0.78 20.97 10.48
CA MET A 95 -0.81 20.58 11.87
C MET A 95 0.47 21.10 12.53
N ILE A 96 0.38 21.45 13.81
CA ILE A 96 1.57 21.65 14.63
C ILE A 96 2.19 20.25 14.82
N PRO A 97 3.39 19.96 14.30
CA PRO A 97 4.01 18.66 14.47
C PRO A 97 4.32 18.49 15.96
N VAL A 98 3.58 17.60 16.62
CA VAL A 98 3.86 17.13 17.96
C VAL A 98 4.55 15.76 17.87
N PRO A 99 5.50 15.44 18.76
CA PRO A 99 6.03 14.08 18.87
C PRO A 99 4.90 13.06 18.94
N GLY A 100 5.01 11.97 18.16
CA GLY A 100 4.00 10.92 18.10
C GLY A 100 2.77 11.23 17.22
N VAL A 101 2.77 12.31 16.43
CA VAL A 101 1.68 12.62 15.49
C VAL A 101 1.45 11.47 14.50
N GLU A 102 2.49 10.73 14.12
CA GLU A 102 2.41 9.55 13.24
C GLU A 102 1.57 8.44 13.88
N CYS A 103 1.74 8.19 15.17
CA CYS A 103 0.96 7.22 15.92
C CYS A 103 -0.52 7.62 15.98
N TRP A 104 -0.79 8.90 16.21
CA TRP A 104 -2.15 9.43 16.21
C TRP A 104 -2.81 9.30 14.83
N LEU A 105 -2.11 9.69 13.76
CA LEU A 105 -2.58 9.54 12.38
C LEU A 105 -2.88 8.08 12.03
N PHE A 106 -2.02 7.16 12.49
CA PHE A 106 -2.22 5.74 12.25
C PHE A 106 -3.42 5.19 13.01
N GLN A 107 -3.56 5.50 14.30
CA GLN A 107 -4.73 5.12 15.09
C GLN A 107 -6.02 5.70 14.49
N GLY A 108 -5.96 6.93 13.98
CA GLY A 108 -7.04 7.57 13.22
C GLY A 108 -7.45 6.74 12.01
N LEU A 109 -6.48 6.36 11.17
CA LEU A 109 -6.70 5.50 10.00
C LEU A 109 -7.35 4.17 10.41
N LEU A 110 -6.79 3.46 11.40
CA LEU A 110 -7.30 2.17 11.85
C LEU A 110 -8.73 2.28 12.38
N LYS A 111 -9.03 3.31 13.17
CA LYS A 111 -10.37 3.58 13.69
C LYS A 111 -11.36 3.81 12.55
N ARG A 112 -10.99 4.61 11.54
CA ARG A 112 -11.86 4.91 10.39
C ARG A 112 -12.09 3.68 9.50
N LEU A 113 -11.08 2.85 9.30
CA LEU A 113 -11.20 1.56 8.61
C LEU A 113 -12.18 0.65 9.38
N GLY A 114 -12.01 0.50 10.69
CA GLY A 114 -12.92 -0.29 11.53
C GLY A 114 -14.37 0.21 11.49
N GLN A 115 -14.58 1.54 11.50
CA GLN A 115 -15.92 2.14 11.35
C GLN A 115 -16.60 1.83 10.01
N ARG A 116 -15.82 1.52 8.97
CA ARG A 116 -16.31 1.10 7.65
C ARG A 116 -16.47 -0.41 7.51
N GLY A 117 -16.34 -1.16 8.61
CA GLY A 117 -16.42 -2.62 8.61
C GLY A 117 -15.20 -3.31 8.01
N PHE A 118 -14.09 -2.57 7.83
CA PHE A 118 -12.84 -3.14 7.35
C PHE A 118 -12.11 -3.83 8.50
N ASP A 119 -11.74 -5.10 8.32
CA ASP A 119 -10.98 -5.85 9.31
C ASP A 119 -9.52 -5.43 9.31
N VAL A 120 -9.18 -4.53 10.23
CA VAL A 120 -7.82 -4.01 10.40
C VAL A 120 -6.81 -5.12 10.73
N ASN A 121 -7.24 -6.22 11.35
CA ASN A 121 -6.33 -7.33 11.66
C ASN A 121 -5.85 -8.04 10.39
N GLN A 122 -6.66 -8.06 9.32
CA GLN A 122 -6.27 -8.59 8.00
C GLN A 122 -5.26 -7.68 7.27
N LEU A 123 -5.22 -6.39 7.59
CA LEU A 123 -4.17 -5.47 7.13
C LEU A 123 -2.87 -5.61 7.93
N GLY A 124 -2.93 -6.20 9.12
CA GLY A 124 -1.82 -6.26 10.08
C GLY A 124 -1.07 -7.60 10.12
N GLN A 125 -1.47 -8.60 9.33
CA GLN A 125 -0.75 -9.87 9.27
C GLN A 125 -0.54 -10.31 7.83
N LYS A 126 0.73 -10.33 7.42
CA LYS A 126 1.17 -11.05 6.23
C LYS A 126 1.09 -12.54 6.55
N VAL A 127 0.34 -13.26 5.74
CA VAL A 127 0.20 -14.72 5.83
C VAL A 127 1.23 -15.35 4.90
N GLY A 128 1.98 -16.33 5.41
CA GLY A 128 2.95 -17.09 4.65
C GLY A 128 2.30 -18.00 3.60
N ALA A 129 3.10 -18.60 2.73
CA ALA A 129 2.61 -19.56 1.74
C ALA A 129 1.96 -20.81 2.37
N ASP A 130 2.22 -21.04 3.65
CA ASP A 130 1.68 -22.09 4.52
C ASP A 130 0.37 -21.72 5.22
N GLY A 131 -0.10 -20.47 5.09
CA GLY A 131 -1.29 -20.00 5.79
C GLY A 131 -1.02 -19.47 7.19
N GLU A 132 0.23 -19.43 7.66
CA GLU A 132 0.59 -18.98 9.01
C GLU A 132 0.93 -17.48 9.06
N PRO A 133 0.59 -16.75 10.13
CA PRO A 133 0.96 -15.35 10.29
C PRO A 133 2.48 -15.17 10.42
N THR A 134 3.08 -14.39 9.53
CA THR A 134 4.54 -14.12 9.52
C THR A 134 4.98 -13.04 10.53
N GLY A 135 4.06 -12.52 11.35
CA GLY A 135 4.36 -11.54 12.40
C GLY A 135 4.62 -10.10 11.92
N GLU A 136 4.66 -9.85 10.61
CA GLU A 136 4.73 -8.51 10.00
C GLU A 136 3.37 -8.10 9.42
N GLY A 137 2.97 -6.84 9.62
CA GLY A 137 1.77 -6.27 9.04
C GLY A 137 1.93 -5.77 7.60
N LYS A 138 0.84 -5.88 6.82
CA LYS A 138 0.79 -5.32 5.46
C LYS A 138 0.81 -3.79 5.49
N VAL A 139 0.21 -3.16 6.51
CA VAL A 139 0.23 -1.70 6.65
C VAL A 139 1.46 -1.25 7.41
N LYS A 140 2.24 -0.37 6.80
CA LYS A 140 3.40 0.29 7.38
C LYS A 140 3.19 1.79 7.43
N ILE A 141 3.69 2.43 8.46
CA ILE A 141 3.72 3.89 8.60
C ILE A 141 5.14 4.41 8.43
N SER A 142 5.28 5.63 7.92
CA SER A 142 6.57 6.31 7.84
C SER A 142 6.91 7.05 9.14
N TYR A 143 8.18 7.14 9.49
CA TYR A 143 8.68 8.08 10.50
C TYR A 143 10.14 8.46 10.21
N TYR A 144 10.63 9.52 10.85
CA TYR A 144 12.05 9.87 10.83
C TYR A 144 12.79 9.08 11.91
N GLY A 145 13.66 8.17 11.49
CA GLY A 145 14.50 7.38 12.40
C GLY A 145 15.98 7.61 12.13
N ARG A 146 16.82 7.44 13.16
CA ARG A 146 18.24 7.15 12.94
C ARG A 146 18.36 5.69 12.51
N ALA A 147 18.48 5.45 11.21
CA ALA A 147 18.92 4.15 10.73
C ALA A 147 20.42 3.97 11.03
N ILE A 148 20.88 2.73 11.18
CA ILE A 148 22.31 2.41 11.29
C ILE A 148 22.97 2.84 9.98
N GLY A 149 23.53 4.06 9.94
CA GLY A 149 24.13 4.66 8.74
C GLY A 149 23.63 6.06 8.35
N GLY A 150 22.61 6.63 9.01
CA GLY A 150 22.16 8.00 8.74
C GLY A 150 20.72 8.30 9.19
N SER A 151 20.30 9.56 9.10
CA SER A 151 18.88 9.94 9.23
C SER A 151 18.14 9.58 7.95
N GLY A 152 17.11 8.74 8.06
CA GLY A 152 16.35 8.24 6.91
C GLY A 152 14.87 8.02 7.23
N VAL A 153 14.09 7.79 6.18
CA VAL A 153 12.68 7.39 6.32
C VAL A 153 12.64 5.92 6.65
N VAL A 154 12.02 5.57 7.78
CA VAL A 154 11.81 4.19 8.19
C VAL A 154 10.33 3.86 8.06
N TRP A 155 10.03 2.65 7.61
CA TRP A 155 8.68 2.11 7.49
C TRP A 155 8.49 1.02 8.54
N THR A 156 7.46 1.14 9.38
CA THR A 156 7.17 0.15 10.43
C THR A 156 5.68 -0.15 10.52
N ASP A 157 5.35 -1.40 10.82
CA ASP A 157 4.01 -1.87 11.20
C ASP A 157 3.76 -1.73 12.71
N LYS A 158 4.79 -1.33 13.49
CA LYS A 158 4.78 -1.22 14.95
C LYS A 158 4.92 0.25 15.35
N PRO A 159 3.84 1.04 15.31
CA PRO A 159 3.87 2.46 15.64
C PRO A 159 4.41 2.73 17.05
N GLY A 160 4.19 1.83 18.02
CA GLY A 160 4.69 1.97 19.38
C GLY A 160 6.19 1.76 19.58
N LEU A 161 6.93 1.40 18.52
CA LEU A 161 8.40 1.33 18.53
C LEU A 161 9.07 2.57 17.94
N VAL A 162 8.27 3.56 17.53
CA VAL A 162 8.78 4.89 17.18
C VAL A 162 9.16 5.56 18.50
N GLU A 163 10.40 5.34 18.95
CA GLU A 163 10.95 6.06 20.11
C GLU A 163 10.81 7.57 19.86
N ASP A 164 10.26 8.28 20.84
CA ASP A 164 10.24 9.74 20.86
C ASP A 164 11.68 10.24 20.73
N VAL A 165 12.05 10.73 19.54
CA VAL A 165 13.33 11.43 19.32
C VAL A 165 13.23 12.86 19.84
#